data_AF-A0A1L4CYL1-F1
#
_entry.id   AF-A0A1L4CYL1-F1
#
_cell.length_a   1.000
_cell.length_b   1.000
_cell.length_c   1.000
_cell.angle_alpha   90.00
_cell.angle_beta   90.00
_cell.angle_gamma   90.00
#
_symmetry.space_group_name_H-M   'P 1'
#
loop_
_entity.id
_entity.type
_entity.pdbx_description
1 polymer ?
#
loop_
_entity_poly.entity_id
_entity_poly.type
_entity_poly.pdbx_seq_one_letter_code
_entity_poly.pdbx_strand_id
1 'polypeptide(L)'
;MDNPNIQKAFETLEYISQNPVERRKYEARQKYLHDLNTAMETQRREGKEEGIEIGITKGKFETAKKMKSMGLPMNTVIEVTGLTADELEKL
;
A
#
# COMPACT_ATOMS: atom_id res chain seq x y z
N MET A 1 23.00 14.02 -1.25
CA MET A 1 22.32 15.34 -1.19
C MET A 1 23.29 16.35 -1.79
N ASP A 2 23.65 16.17 -3.06
CA ASP A 2 24.87 16.77 -3.63
C ASP A 2 24.55 17.49 -4.94
N ASN A 3 23.48 18.28 -4.94
CA ASN A 3 23.17 19.14 -6.07
C ASN A 3 23.60 20.58 -5.74
N PRO A 4 24.62 21.12 -6.43
CA PRO A 4 25.14 22.47 -6.18
C PRO A 4 24.07 23.57 -6.30
N ASN A 5 23.06 23.35 -7.16
CA ASN A 5 21.95 24.29 -7.33
C ASN A 5 21.01 24.30 -6.13
N ILE A 6 20.81 23.14 -5.49
CA ILE A 6 20.03 23.05 -4.27
C ILE A 6 20.75 23.81 -3.16
N GLN A 7 22.05 23.60 -2.99
CA GLN A 7 22.85 24.29 -1.97
C GLN A 7 22.82 25.82 -2.14
N LYS A 8 23.01 26.33 -3.36
CA LYS A 8 22.94 27.75 -3.67
C LYS A 8 21.55 28.36 -3.41
N ALA A 9 20.49 27.60 -3.66
CA ALA A 9 19.13 28.00 -3.33
C ALA A 9 18.91 28.08 -1.81
N PHE A 10 19.44 27.12 -1.04
CA PHE A 10 19.37 27.13 0.43
C PHE A 10 20.11 28.33 1.05
N GLU A 11 21.30 28.66 0.56
CA GLU A 11 22.10 29.82 1.02
C GLU A 11 21.41 31.15 0.69
N THR A 12 20.89 31.29 -0.53
CA THR A 12 20.15 32.49 -0.95
C THR A 12 18.87 32.67 -0.14
N LEU A 13 18.15 31.58 0.14
CA LEU A 13 16.98 31.60 1.00
C LEU A 13 17.34 31.93 2.45
N GLU A 14 18.52 31.52 2.94
CA GLU A 14 19.00 31.86 4.28
C GLU A 14 19.24 33.36 4.42
N TYR A 15 19.91 33.93 3.42
CA TYR A 15 20.15 35.36 3.29
C TYR A 15 18.84 36.17 3.23
N ILE A 16 17.83 35.70 2.49
CA ILE A 16 16.54 36.39 2.35
C ILE A 16 15.66 36.23 3.62
N SER A 17 15.72 35.10 4.33
CA SER A 17 14.74 34.79 5.38
C SER A 17 14.87 35.58 6.68
N GLN A 18 15.96 36.32 6.90
CA GLN A 18 16.26 37.17 8.08
C GLN A 18 16.10 36.54 9.48
N ASN A 19 15.56 35.32 9.64
CA ASN A 19 15.42 34.60 10.90
C ASN A 19 15.65 33.08 10.71
N PRO A 20 16.89 32.59 10.91
CA PRO A 20 17.25 31.19 10.65
C PRO A 20 16.57 30.19 11.60
N VAL A 21 16.08 30.64 12.76
CA VAL A 21 15.37 29.77 13.72
C VAL A 21 13.96 29.46 13.22
N GLU A 22 13.23 30.47 12.77
CA GLU A 22 11.87 30.28 12.25
C GLU A 22 11.87 29.48 10.94
N ARG A 23 12.90 29.68 10.09
CA ARG A 23 13.11 28.86 8.90
C ARG A 23 13.33 27.39 9.24
N ARG A 24 14.22 27.07 10.20
CA ARG A 24 14.45 25.69 10.63
C ARG A 24 13.19 25.04 11.20
N LYS A 25 12.38 25.79 11.96
CA LYS A 25 11.08 25.30 12.44
C LYS A 25 10.11 25.01 11.30
N TYR A 26 10.06 25.88 10.29
CA TYR A 26 9.23 25.69 9.10
C TYR A 26 9.67 24.45 8.31
N GLU A 27 10.96 24.31 8.02
CA GLU A 27 11.52 23.17 7.28
C GLU A 27 11.31 21.85 8.04
N ALA A 28 11.52 21.84 9.36
CA ALA A 28 11.24 20.67 10.20
C ALA A 28 9.75 20.28 10.16
N ARG A 29 8.84 21.27 10.18
CA ARG A 29 7.40 21.04 10.03
C ARG A 29 7.06 20.49 8.65
N GLN A 30 7.62 21.06 7.58
CA GLN A 30 7.38 20.57 6.22
C GLN A 30 7.87 19.13 6.05
N LYS A 31 9.06 18.82 6.59
CA LYS A 31 9.59 17.46 6.61
C LYS A 31 8.64 16.50 7.34
N TYR A 32 8.21 16.86 8.54
CA TYR A 32 7.25 16.05 9.31
C TYR A 32 5.95 15.80 8.54
N LEU A 33 5.38 16.85 7.93
CA LEU A 33 4.14 16.72 7.13
C LEU A 33 4.34 15.83 5.91
N HIS A 34 5.50 15.93 5.25
CA HIS A 34 5.83 15.07 4.13
C HIS A 34 5.95 13.60 4.56
N ASP A 35 6.74 13.32 5.60
CA ASP A 35 6.92 11.97 6.15
C ASP A 35 5.56 11.36 6.56
N LEU A 36 4.70 12.16 7.21
CA LEU A 36 3.34 11.75 7.58
C LEU A 36 2.50 11.41 6.34
N ASN A 37 2.51 12.26 5.31
CA ASN A 37 1.73 12.04 4.10
C ASN A 37 2.19 10.79 3.36
N THR A 38 3.50 10.60 3.23
CA THR A 38 4.08 9.40 2.60
C THR A 38 3.72 8.14 3.39
N ALA A 39 3.76 8.19 4.73
CA ALA A 39 3.36 7.07 5.58
C ALA A 39 1.88 6.72 5.38
N MET A 40 0.98 7.72 5.41
CA MET A 40 -0.45 7.52 5.19
C MET A 40 -0.77 6.96 3.80
N GLU A 41 -0.11 7.47 2.76
CA GLU A 41 -0.28 6.97 1.39
C GLU A 41 0.16 5.51 1.27
N THR A 42 1.33 5.18 1.84
CA THR A 42 1.86 3.82 1.85
C THR A 42 0.91 2.86 2.56
N GLN A 43 0.47 3.21 3.77
CA GLN A 43 -0.48 2.39 4.54
C GLN A 43 -1.81 2.20 3.81
N ARG A 44 -2.31 3.24 3.13
CA ARG A 44 -3.55 3.14 2.36
C ARG A 44 -3.39 2.23 1.14
N ARG A 45 -2.24 2.29 0.47
CA ARG A 45 -1.94 1.42 -0.68
C ARG A 45 -1.84 -0.04 -0.23
N GLU A 46 -1.04 -0.32 0.78
CA GLU A 46 -0.86 -1.67 1.33
C GLU A 46 -2.20 -2.24 1.82
N GLY A 47 -2.96 -1.49 2.61
CA GLY A 47 -4.27 -1.94 3.08
C GLY A 47 -5.29 -2.18 1.96
N LYS A 48 -5.19 -1.44 0.85
CA LYS A 48 -6.02 -1.69 -0.34
C LYS A 48 -5.58 -2.97 -1.06
N GLU A 49 -4.29 -3.18 -1.25
CA GLU A 49 -3.73 -4.37 -1.88
C GLU A 49 -4.07 -5.63 -1.08
N GLU A 50 -3.82 -5.62 0.24
CA GLU A 50 -4.22 -6.69 1.15
C GLU A 50 -5.74 -6.94 1.10
N GLY A 51 -6.54 -5.88 1.12
CA GLY A 51 -8.00 -5.99 1.05
C GLY A 51 -8.48 -6.65 -0.24
N ILE A 52 -7.83 -6.35 -1.37
CA ILE A 52 -8.14 -6.98 -2.67
C ILE A 52 -7.74 -8.47 -2.64
N GLU A 53 -6.55 -8.80 -2.15
CA GLU A 53 -6.07 -10.18 -2.09
C GLU A 53 -6.95 -11.06 -1.18
N ILE A 54 -7.30 -10.54 0.00
CA ILE A 54 -8.25 -11.18 0.92
C ILE A 54 -9.61 -11.37 0.24
N GLY A 55 -10.10 -10.35 -0.48
CA GLY A 55 -11.36 -10.40 -1.21
C GLY A 55 -11.37 -11.46 -2.32
N ILE A 56 -10.32 -11.52 -3.14
CA ILE A 56 -10.16 -12.52 -4.20
C ILE A 56 -10.14 -13.92 -3.59
N THR A 57 -9.35 -14.12 -2.53
CA THR A 57 -9.23 -15.40 -1.86
C THR A 57 -10.57 -15.85 -1.29
N LYS A 58 -11.25 -15.00 -0.52
CA LYS A 58 -12.60 -15.30 0.01
C LYS A 58 -13.60 -15.62 -1.10
N GLY A 59 -13.58 -14.86 -2.20
CA GLY A 59 -14.46 -15.09 -3.35
C GLY A 59 -14.23 -16.45 -4.02
N LYS A 60 -12.97 -16.90 -4.12
CA LYS A 60 -12.63 -18.25 -4.61
C LYS A 60 -13.21 -19.34 -3.70
N PHE A 61 -13.04 -19.21 -2.38
CA PHE A 61 -13.56 -20.16 -1.40
C PHE A 61 -15.10 -20.21 -1.39
N GLU A 62 -15.78 -19.06 -1.45
CA GLU A 62 -17.24 -19.01 -1.53
C GLU A 62 -17.77 -19.64 -2.83
N THR A 63 -17.10 -19.37 -3.95
CA THR A 63 -17.43 -19.97 -5.25
C THR A 63 -17.27 -21.49 -5.20
N ALA A 64 -16.14 -21.99 -4.68
CA ALA A 64 -15.89 -23.42 -4.50
C ALA A 64 -16.96 -24.10 -3.64
N LYS A 65 -17.34 -23.48 -2.52
CA LYS A 65 -18.38 -23.99 -1.63
C LYS A 65 -19.73 -24.11 -2.35
N LYS A 66 -20.10 -23.10 -3.14
CA LYS A 66 -21.33 -23.12 -3.94
C LYS A 66 -21.28 -24.18 -5.02
N MET A 67 -20.16 -24.34 -5.72
CA MET A 67 -19.98 -25.38 -6.74
C MET A 67 -20.08 -26.80 -6.15
N LYS A 68 -19.46 -27.04 -4.98
CA LYS A 68 -19.57 -28.30 -4.23
C LYS A 68 -21.02 -28.57 -3.82
N SER A 69 -21.76 -27.55 -3.38
CA SER A 69 -23.19 -27.69 -3.05
C SER A 69 -24.08 -28.01 -4.27
N MET A 70 -23.63 -27.65 -5.47
CA MET A 70 -24.29 -27.98 -6.74
C MET A 70 -23.89 -29.37 -7.26
N GLY A 71 -23.03 -30.12 -6.55
CA GLY A 71 -22.58 -31.44 -6.96
C GLY A 71 -21.58 -31.43 -8.11
N LEU A 72 -20.92 -30.30 -8.38
CA LEU A 72 -19.91 -30.22 -9.44
C LEU A 72 -18.68 -31.05 -9.07
N PRO A 73 -18.05 -31.74 -10.04
CA PRO A 73 -16.90 -32.59 -9.80
C PRO A 73 -15.69 -31.75 -9.34
N MET A 74 -14.91 -32.32 -8.43
CA MET A 74 -13.76 -31.66 -7.79
C MET A 74 -12.77 -31.07 -8.80
N ASN A 75 -12.48 -31.80 -9.89
CA ASN A 75 -11.57 -31.34 -10.94
C ASN A 75 -12.04 -30.02 -11.58
N THR A 76 -13.33 -29.86 -11.81
CA THR A 76 -13.91 -28.62 -12.34
C THR A 76 -13.84 -27.48 -11.33
N VAL A 77 -14.03 -27.77 -10.03
CA VAL A 77 -13.89 -26.76 -8.98
C VAL A 77 -12.46 -26.24 -8.90
N ILE A 78 -11.47 -27.14 -8.97
CA ILE A 78 -10.03 -26.80 -9.00
C ILE A 78 -9.73 -25.90 -10.21
N GLU A 79 -10.18 -26.29 -11.40
CA GLU A 79 -9.92 -25.54 -12.64
C GLU A 79 -10.53 -24.13 -12.63
N VAL A 80 -11.76 -23.98 -12.13
CA VAL A 80 -12.47 -22.69 -12.12
C VAL A 80 -11.96 -21.77 -11.02
N THR A 81 -11.69 -22.29 -9.82
CA THR A 81 -11.33 -21.46 -8.66
C THR A 81 -9.82 -21.26 -8.53
N GLY A 82 -9.02 -22.14 -9.15
CA GLY A 82 -7.57 -22.17 -9.01
C GLY A 82 -7.12 -22.56 -7.59
N LEU A 83 -8.01 -23.14 -6.78
CA LEU A 83 -7.70 -23.70 -5.47
C LEU A 83 -7.12 -25.11 -5.61
N THR A 84 -6.21 -25.46 -4.72
CA THR A 84 -5.63 -26.81 -4.65
C THR A 84 -6.61 -27.80 -4.02
N ALA A 85 -6.37 -29.10 -4.24
CA ALA A 85 -7.18 -30.16 -3.62
C ALA A 85 -7.18 -30.05 -2.09
N ASP A 86 -6.01 -29.78 -1.47
CA ASP A 86 -5.86 -29.61 -0.03
C ASP A 86 -6.67 -28.43 0.53
N GLU A 87 -6.76 -27.32 -0.21
CA GLU A 87 -7.57 -26.16 0.17
C GLU A 87 -9.07 -26.47 0.09
N LEU A 88 -9.49 -27.27 -0.90
CA LEU A 88 -10.88 -27.70 -1.08
C LEU A 88 -11.30 -28.80 -0.09
N GLU A 89 -10.37 -29.63 0.39
CA GLU A 89 -10.62 -30.62 1.44
C GLU A 89 -10.87 -29.98 2.81
N LYS A 90 -10.26 -28.82 3.07
CA LYS A 90 -10.48 -28.03 4.29
C LYS A 90 -11.79 -27.25 4.29
N LEU A 91 -12.58 -27.35 3.23
CA LEU A 91 -13.77 -26.54 2.89
C LEU A 91 -15.08 -27.32 3.08
#